data_AF-A0A2E7HS21-F1
#
_entry.id   AF-A0A2E7HS21-F1
#
_cell.length_a   1.000
_cell.length_b   1.000
_cell.length_c   1.000
_cell.angle_alpha   90.00
_cell.angle_beta   90.00
_cell.angle_gamma   90.00
#
_symmetry.space_group_name_H-M   'P 1'
#
loop_
_entity.id
_entity.type
_entity.pdbx_description
1 polymer ?
#
loop_
_entity_poly.entity_id
_entity_poly.type
_entity_poly.pdbx_seq_one_letter_code
_entity_poly.pdbx_strand_id
1 'polypeptide(L)'
;MGRTSGNISLLNIKNFFGGGSNLRDYFRKGRNVPDMAANSGIPTSGTLRITDFRGSATAFFIAFHPSDKPFRQLSTSYGTRSVGVGWNIWSGEVDDWDLGYSKFIKDNAEFRYTLSYQFGSGYGTTNPAVKPKLSSNTGSPGTWSSSNKSVSVTVTAQKREEFRVTCTVRMYARHKDYPDKTLSTTASVTVRAVGT
;
A
#
# COMPACT_ATOMS: atom_id res chain seq x y z
N MET A 1 -19.68 8.12 5.16
CA MET A 1 -19.46 9.29 6.00
C MET A 1 -20.37 9.21 7.22
N GLY A 2 -19.80 9.18 8.42
CA GLY A 2 -20.57 9.25 9.67
C GLY A 2 -21.26 10.60 9.93
N ARG A 3 -21.24 11.53 8.97
CA ARG A 3 -21.90 12.84 9.08
C ARG A 3 -23.36 12.73 8.65
N THR A 4 -24.26 13.00 9.59
CA THR A 4 -25.71 13.05 9.36
C THR A 4 -26.25 14.49 9.31
N SER A 5 -25.54 15.47 9.89
CA SER A 5 -25.91 16.90 9.93
C SER A 5 -24.75 17.82 9.54
N GLY A 6 -24.99 19.14 9.42
CA GLY A 6 -23.99 20.16 9.07
C GLY A 6 -23.66 20.27 7.57
N ASN A 7 -22.80 21.22 7.22
CA ASN A 7 -22.37 21.45 5.83
C ASN A 7 -21.47 20.31 5.35
N ILE A 8 -21.84 19.69 4.25
CA ILE A 8 -21.04 18.71 3.51
C ILE A 8 -20.65 19.34 2.17
N SER A 9 -19.42 19.07 1.72
CA SER A 9 -18.88 19.57 0.45
C SER A 9 -18.49 18.42 -0.47
N LEU A 10 -18.29 18.73 -1.75
CA LEU A 10 -17.75 17.76 -2.71
C LEU A 10 -16.36 17.26 -2.31
N LEU A 11 -15.55 18.10 -1.67
CA LEU A 11 -14.25 17.69 -1.14
C LEU A 11 -14.41 16.60 -0.06
N ASN A 12 -15.44 16.68 0.79
CA ASN A 12 -15.68 15.62 1.77
C ASN A 12 -16.10 14.30 1.11
N ILE A 13 -16.93 14.37 0.06
CA ILE A 13 -17.34 13.19 -0.73
C ILE A 13 -16.10 12.55 -1.39
N LYS A 14 -15.26 13.37 -2.04
CA LYS A 14 -14.00 12.92 -2.64
C LYS A 14 -13.04 12.30 -1.63
N ASN A 15 -12.88 12.91 -0.46
CA ASN A 15 -11.98 12.40 0.57
C ASN A 15 -12.49 11.08 1.17
N PHE A 16 -13.82 10.87 1.20
CA PHE A 16 -14.39 9.65 1.77
C PHE A 16 -14.44 8.48 0.77
N PHE A 17 -14.89 8.73 -0.46
CA PHE A 17 -15.05 7.67 -1.47
C PHE A 17 -13.79 7.47 -2.31
N GLY A 18 -12.90 8.47 -2.39
CA GLY A 18 -11.97 8.61 -3.51
C GLY A 18 -12.69 9.09 -4.77
N GLY A 19 -11.97 9.71 -5.70
CA GLY A 19 -12.52 10.05 -7.02
C GLY A 19 -12.13 11.42 -7.53
N GLY A 20 -12.89 11.87 -8.53
CA GLY A 20 -12.72 13.17 -9.19
C GLY A 20 -13.34 14.32 -8.41
N SER A 21 -13.19 15.52 -8.99
CA SER A 21 -13.79 16.76 -8.48
C SER A 21 -15.14 17.09 -9.14
N ASN A 22 -15.80 16.11 -9.77
CA ASN A 22 -17.14 16.25 -10.34
C ASN A 22 -18.14 15.42 -9.53
N LEU A 23 -19.22 16.04 -9.05
CA LEU A 23 -20.24 15.35 -8.28
C LEU A 23 -20.85 14.18 -9.07
N ARG A 24 -20.97 14.30 -10.39
CA ARG A 24 -21.55 13.26 -11.26
C ARG A 24 -20.76 11.94 -11.26
N ASP A 25 -19.53 11.91 -10.75
CA ASP A 25 -18.72 10.69 -10.66
C ASP A 25 -19.16 9.77 -9.50
N TYR A 26 -20.12 10.20 -8.70
CA TYR A 26 -20.49 9.57 -7.42
C TYR A 26 -21.93 9.04 -7.40
N PHE A 27 -22.51 8.68 -8.55
CA PHE A 27 -23.74 7.87 -8.54
C PHE A 27 -23.46 6.51 -7.87
N ARG A 28 -24.44 6.02 -7.10
CA ARG A 28 -24.40 4.65 -6.57
C ARG A 28 -24.39 3.66 -7.73
N LYS A 29 -23.73 2.51 -7.53
CA LYS A 29 -23.39 1.52 -8.59
C LYS A 29 -22.40 2.05 -9.63
N GLY A 30 -21.97 3.30 -9.49
CA GLY A 30 -20.93 3.88 -10.32
C GLY A 30 -19.53 3.42 -9.90
N ARG A 31 -18.52 4.10 -10.44
CA ARG A 31 -17.11 3.78 -10.22
C ARG A 31 -16.62 4.05 -8.79
N ASN A 32 -17.19 5.06 -8.11
CA ASN A 32 -16.67 5.52 -6.82
C ASN A 32 -17.55 5.14 -5.62
N VAL A 33 -18.84 4.86 -5.86
CA VAL A 33 -19.80 4.60 -4.79
C VAL A 33 -20.34 3.18 -4.90
N PRO A 34 -20.00 2.29 -3.94
CA PRO A 34 -20.47 0.92 -3.97
C PRO A 34 -21.97 0.83 -3.76
N ASP A 35 -22.57 -0.22 -4.31
CA ASP A 35 -23.99 -0.52 -4.10
C ASP A 35 -24.20 -1.26 -2.78
N MET A 36 -24.66 -0.54 -1.76
CA MET A 36 -24.95 -1.08 -0.44
C MET A 36 -26.09 -0.32 0.22
N ALA A 37 -26.74 -0.93 1.21
CA ALA A 37 -27.91 -0.37 1.89
C ALA A 37 -27.65 1.04 2.44
N ALA A 38 -26.46 1.28 3.00
CA ALA A 38 -26.04 2.59 3.52
C ALA A 38 -25.97 3.69 2.45
N ASN A 39 -25.84 3.33 1.17
CA ASN A 39 -25.78 4.26 0.04
C ASN A 39 -27.13 4.37 -0.69
N SER A 40 -28.21 3.77 -0.19
CA SER A 40 -29.51 3.73 -0.86
C SER A 40 -30.09 5.11 -1.18
N GLY A 41 -29.79 6.13 -0.35
CA GLY A 41 -30.17 7.53 -0.58
C GLY A 41 -29.41 8.23 -1.71
N ILE A 42 -28.33 7.62 -2.24
CA ILE A 42 -27.59 8.14 -3.39
C ILE A 42 -28.25 7.61 -4.68
N PRO A 43 -28.70 8.51 -5.58
CA PRO A 43 -29.24 8.13 -6.88
C PRO A 43 -28.26 7.28 -7.70
N THR A 44 -28.79 6.45 -8.59
CA THR A 44 -28.00 5.70 -9.58
C THR A 44 -27.88 6.44 -10.91
N SER A 45 -28.71 7.48 -11.14
CA SER A 45 -28.71 8.34 -12.31
C SER A 45 -29.49 9.64 -12.01
N GLY A 46 -29.55 10.57 -12.97
CA GLY A 46 -30.37 11.78 -12.88
C GLY A 46 -29.73 12.89 -12.05
N THR A 47 -30.52 13.55 -11.20
CA THR A 47 -30.06 14.65 -10.34
C THR A 47 -29.38 14.09 -9.10
N LEU A 48 -28.11 14.44 -8.92
CA LEU A 48 -27.32 14.10 -7.75
C LEU A 48 -27.05 15.35 -6.93
N ARG A 49 -27.22 15.27 -5.61
CA ARG A 49 -27.05 16.39 -4.67
C ARG A 49 -26.02 16.00 -3.62
N ILE A 50 -25.29 17.01 -3.12
CA ILE A 50 -24.31 16.82 -2.04
C ILE A 50 -24.96 16.23 -0.77
N THR A 51 -26.22 16.56 -0.52
CA THR A 51 -27.00 16.04 0.62
C THR A 51 -27.29 14.54 0.55
N ASP A 52 -27.25 13.93 -0.64
CA ASP A 52 -27.58 12.52 -0.84
C ASP A 52 -26.53 11.59 -0.19
N PHE A 53 -25.35 12.14 0.12
CA PHE A 53 -24.22 11.41 0.70
C PHE A 53 -24.22 11.38 2.24
N ARG A 54 -25.22 11.96 2.90
CA ARG A 54 -25.36 11.91 4.36
C ARG A 54 -25.59 10.46 4.81
N GLY A 55 -24.87 10.03 5.84
CA GLY A 55 -24.96 8.65 6.36
C GLY A 55 -24.46 7.55 5.41
N SER A 56 -23.86 7.93 4.28
CA SER A 56 -23.30 6.98 3.30
C SER A 56 -22.18 6.11 3.87
N ALA A 57 -21.79 5.04 3.17
CA ALA A 57 -20.65 4.21 3.53
C ALA A 57 -19.80 3.84 2.32
N THR A 58 -18.51 3.59 2.54
CA THR A 58 -17.58 3.10 1.51
C THR A 58 -17.01 1.77 1.93
N ALA A 59 -16.40 1.04 0.99
CA ALA A 59 -15.73 -0.22 1.25
C ALA A 59 -14.21 -0.01 1.17
N PHE A 60 -13.52 -0.22 2.30
CA PHE A 60 -12.06 -0.14 2.42
C PHE A 60 -11.52 -1.54 2.71
N PHE A 61 -10.94 -2.17 1.69
CA PHE A 61 -10.40 -3.54 1.72
C PHE A 61 -9.16 -3.61 0.82
N ILE A 62 -8.43 -4.72 0.80
CA ILE A 62 -7.31 -4.92 -0.14
C ILE A 62 -7.90 -5.46 -1.44
N ALA A 63 -7.88 -4.64 -2.49
CA ALA A 63 -8.48 -4.98 -3.78
C ALA A 63 -7.55 -5.81 -4.65
N PHE A 64 -6.24 -5.54 -4.57
CA PHE A 64 -5.21 -6.33 -5.23
C PHE A 64 -4.07 -6.58 -4.24
N HIS A 65 -3.72 -7.85 -4.04
CA HIS A 65 -2.65 -8.24 -3.12
C HIS A 65 -1.29 -8.16 -3.83
N PRO A 66 -0.24 -7.69 -3.13
CA PRO A 66 1.11 -7.71 -3.65
C PRO A 66 1.61 -9.13 -3.86
N SER A 67 2.22 -9.35 -5.01
CA SER A 67 2.91 -10.59 -5.32
C SER A 67 4.31 -10.62 -4.70
N ASP A 68 4.77 -11.84 -4.42
CA ASP A 68 6.18 -12.06 -4.13
C ASP A 68 7.02 -11.67 -5.34
N LYS A 69 8.18 -11.08 -5.07
CA LYS A 69 9.10 -10.66 -6.13
C LYS A 69 10.03 -11.82 -6.49
N PRO A 70 10.46 -11.90 -7.76
CA PRO A 70 11.37 -12.97 -8.19
C PRO A 70 12.64 -13.02 -7.36
N PHE A 71 13.19 -14.22 -7.21
CA PHE A 71 14.48 -14.47 -6.59
C PHE A 71 15.57 -13.57 -7.18
N ARG A 72 16.46 -13.05 -6.33
CA ARG A 72 17.60 -12.22 -6.73
C ARG A 72 18.92 -12.86 -6.33
N GLN A 73 19.90 -12.82 -7.22
CA GLN A 73 21.26 -13.26 -6.93
C GLN A 73 22.26 -12.12 -7.11
N LEU A 74 23.22 -12.05 -6.20
CA LEU A 74 24.34 -11.11 -6.21
C LEU A 74 25.66 -11.89 -6.22
N SER A 75 26.61 -11.51 -7.06
CA SER A 75 27.99 -11.98 -6.99
C SER A 75 28.84 -10.99 -6.17
N THR A 76 29.37 -11.45 -5.04
CA THR A 76 30.16 -10.64 -4.10
C THR A 76 31.67 -10.88 -4.22
N SER A 77 32.13 -11.68 -5.18
CA SER A 77 33.54 -12.12 -5.32
C SER A 77 34.53 -10.95 -5.37
N TYR A 78 34.15 -9.83 -6.00
CA TYR A 78 35.04 -8.70 -6.25
C TYR A 78 34.70 -7.43 -5.45
N GLY A 79 33.60 -7.41 -4.67
CA GLY A 79 33.22 -6.22 -3.93
C GLY A 79 31.85 -6.31 -3.27
N THR A 80 31.52 -5.25 -2.52
CA THR A 80 30.21 -5.04 -1.92
C THR A 80 29.16 -4.84 -3.01
N ARG A 81 28.02 -5.52 -2.89
CA ARG A 81 26.89 -5.44 -3.82
C ARG A 81 25.59 -5.20 -3.07
N SER A 82 24.65 -4.55 -3.75
CA SER A 82 23.30 -4.32 -3.23
C SER A 82 22.26 -4.67 -4.28
N VAL A 83 21.11 -5.17 -3.84
CA VAL A 83 19.90 -5.25 -4.65
C VAL A 83 18.77 -4.56 -3.90
N GLY A 84 18.04 -3.69 -4.63
CA GLY A 84 16.79 -3.09 -4.17
C GLY A 84 15.61 -3.76 -4.85
N VAL A 85 14.57 -4.08 -4.08
CA VAL A 85 13.33 -4.69 -4.58
C VAL A 85 12.15 -3.94 -3.98
N GLY A 86 11.28 -3.39 -4.82
CA GLY A 86 10.21 -2.49 -4.40
C GLY A 86 8.80 -2.99 -4.71
N TRP A 87 7.86 -2.51 -3.90
CA TRP A 87 6.41 -2.61 -4.08
C TRP A 87 5.80 -1.22 -4.04
N ASN A 88 4.94 -0.92 -5.01
CA ASN A 88 4.34 0.40 -5.17
C ASN A 88 2.81 0.36 -5.12
N ILE A 89 2.23 1.50 -4.75
CA ILE A 89 0.81 1.81 -4.85
C ILE A 89 0.63 3.27 -5.33
N TRP A 90 0.46 3.49 -6.63
CA TRP A 90 0.26 4.84 -7.20
C TRP A 90 -1.21 5.17 -7.44
N SER A 91 -1.54 6.46 -7.44
CA SER A 91 -2.90 6.92 -7.76
C SER A 91 -3.23 6.58 -9.20
N GLY A 92 -4.47 6.15 -9.46
CA GLY A 92 -4.93 6.03 -10.84
C GLY A 92 -4.28 4.90 -11.66
N GLU A 93 -3.52 3.99 -11.06
CA GLU A 93 -3.00 2.76 -11.68
C GLU A 93 -3.05 1.60 -10.69
N VAL A 94 -3.11 0.35 -11.15
CA VAL A 94 -2.89 -0.81 -10.28
C VAL A 94 -1.43 -1.19 -10.46
N ASP A 95 -0.64 -1.03 -9.40
CA ASP A 95 0.76 -1.45 -9.38
C ASP A 95 0.87 -2.84 -8.75
N ASP A 96 1.70 -2.96 -7.72
CA ASP A 96 1.87 -4.20 -7.00
C ASP A 96 0.68 -4.50 -6.11
N TRP A 97 -0.03 -3.48 -5.62
CA TRP A 97 -1.21 -3.66 -4.76
C TRP A 97 -2.17 -2.48 -4.84
N ASP A 98 -3.42 -2.71 -4.43
CA ASP A 98 -4.46 -1.68 -4.48
C ASP A 98 -5.52 -1.83 -3.38
N LEU A 99 -6.30 -0.77 -3.16
CA LEU A 99 -7.26 -0.67 -2.07
C LEU A 99 -8.67 -0.31 -2.54
N GLY A 100 -9.64 -0.89 -1.85
CA GLY A 100 -11.05 -0.50 -1.78
C GLY A 100 -11.80 -0.51 -3.11
N TYR A 101 -12.98 0.13 -3.10
CA TYR A 101 -13.88 0.12 -4.24
C TYR A 101 -13.50 1.15 -5.33
N SER A 102 -13.22 2.40 -4.93
CA SER A 102 -12.75 3.42 -5.87
C SER A 102 -11.25 3.28 -6.11
N LYS A 103 -10.85 3.35 -7.38
CA LYS A 103 -9.44 3.44 -7.82
C LYS A 103 -8.63 4.55 -7.14
N PHE A 104 -9.29 5.56 -6.56
CA PHE A 104 -8.66 6.71 -5.94
C PHE A 104 -8.76 6.72 -4.41
N ILE A 105 -9.36 5.71 -3.80
CA ILE A 105 -9.52 5.66 -2.33
C ILE A 105 -8.16 5.66 -1.60
N LYS A 106 -7.12 5.11 -2.25
CA LYS A 106 -5.73 5.12 -1.79
C LYS A 106 -5.12 6.51 -1.64
N ASP A 107 -5.65 7.54 -2.29
CA ASP A 107 -5.19 8.93 -2.09
C ASP A 107 -5.64 9.50 -0.74
N ASN A 108 -6.68 8.90 -0.18
CA ASN A 108 -7.20 9.21 1.15
C ASN A 108 -6.73 8.22 2.22
N ALA A 109 -5.77 7.37 1.88
CA ALA A 109 -5.15 6.42 2.79
C ALA A 109 -3.80 6.93 3.31
N GLU A 110 -3.39 6.35 4.43
CA GLU A 110 -2.02 6.38 4.93
C GLU A 110 -1.44 4.98 4.91
N PHE A 111 -0.13 4.91 4.73
CA PHE A 111 0.62 3.67 4.61
C PHE A 111 1.74 3.60 5.63
N ARG A 112 1.98 2.39 6.13
CA ARG A 112 3.10 2.05 6.99
C ARG A 112 3.60 0.68 6.59
N TYR A 113 4.88 0.43 6.80
CA TYR A 113 5.53 -0.82 6.46
C TYR A 113 6.42 -1.30 7.61
N THR A 114 6.51 -2.62 7.74
CA THR A 114 7.51 -3.26 8.60
C THR A 114 8.23 -4.34 7.83
N LEU A 115 9.49 -4.57 8.18
CA LEU A 115 10.34 -5.59 7.55
C LEU A 115 10.70 -6.66 8.57
N SER A 116 10.48 -7.91 8.20
CA SER A 116 11.09 -9.07 8.85
C SER A 116 11.96 -9.81 7.83
N TYR A 117 12.98 -10.50 8.30
CA TYR A 117 13.82 -11.31 7.43
C TYR A 117 14.33 -12.55 8.16
N GLN A 118 14.58 -13.60 7.38
CA GLN A 118 15.10 -14.87 7.85
C GLN A 118 16.21 -15.34 6.92
N PHE A 119 17.36 -15.67 7.49
CA PHE A 119 18.42 -16.34 6.75
C PHE A 119 18.09 -17.82 6.57
N GLY A 120 18.42 -18.38 5.41
CA GLY A 120 18.21 -19.78 5.10
C GLY A 120 19.03 -20.68 6.02
N SER A 121 18.47 -21.84 6.38
CA SER A 121 19.23 -22.87 7.13
C SER A 121 20.48 -23.26 6.34
N GLY A 122 21.64 -23.23 6.99
CA GLY A 122 22.94 -23.47 6.33
C GLY A 122 23.46 -22.32 5.44
N TYR A 123 22.70 -21.24 5.27
CA TYR A 123 23.05 -20.07 4.45
C TYR A 123 22.83 -18.77 5.25
N GLY A 124 23.64 -18.58 6.29
CA GLY A 124 23.63 -17.38 7.14
C GLY A 124 24.91 -16.58 7.04
N THR A 125 24.90 -15.38 7.61
CA THR A 125 26.11 -14.58 7.83
C THR A 125 26.12 -14.11 9.28
N THR A 126 27.30 -14.11 9.90
CA THR A 126 27.52 -13.51 11.23
C THR A 126 27.85 -12.03 11.13
N ASN A 127 28.02 -11.48 9.93
CA ASN A 127 28.35 -10.09 9.73
C ASN A 127 27.15 -9.20 10.11
N PRO A 128 27.25 -8.40 11.20
CA PRO A 128 26.14 -7.57 11.64
C PRO A 128 25.80 -6.44 10.65
N ALA A 129 26.66 -6.16 9.67
CA ALA A 129 26.42 -5.19 8.61
C ALA A 129 25.41 -5.69 7.56
N VAL A 130 25.20 -7.02 7.46
CA VAL A 130 24.22 -7.61 6.54
C VAL A 130 22.86 -7.64 7.20
N LYS A 131 22.18 -6.51 7.13
CA LYS A 131 20.79 -6.37 7.58
C LYS A 131 19.98 -5.80 6.44
N PRO A 132 19.00 -6.55 5.89
CA PRO A 132 18.04 -6.00 4.95
C PRO A 132 17.42 -4.71 5.51
N LYS A 133 17.39 -3.67 4.68
CA LYS A 133 16.89 -2.35 5.06
C LYS A 133 15.59 -2.07 4.33
N LEU A 134 14.64 -1.50 5.06
CA LEU A 134 13.39 -1.00 4.50
C LEU A 134 13.55 0.49 4.20
N SER A 135 13.20 0.90 2.99
CA SER A 135 13.18 2.29 2.54
C SER A 135 11.84 2.61 1.87
N SER A 136 11.46 3.88 1.87
CA SER A 136 10.36 4.37 1.03
C SER A 136 10.91 5.47 0.13
N ASN A 137 10.48 5.49 -1.13
CA ASN A 137 10.94 6.49 -2.09
C ASN A 137 10.35 7.88 -1.83
N THR A 138 9.23 7.94 -1.12
CA THR A 138 8.40 9.14 -0.98
C THR A 138 8.06 9.45 0.48
N GLY A 139 8.63 8.72 1.45
CA GLY A 139 8.36 8.95 2.88
C GLY A 139 9.24 8.15 3.84
N SER A 140 8.74 7.99 5.07
CA SER A 140 9.39 7.21 6.13
C SER A 140 8.60 5.92 6.38
N PRO A 141 9.06 4.75 5.93
CA PRO A 141 8.23 3.55 5.85
C PRO A 141 7.72 3.07 7.22
N GLY A 142 8.47 3.33 8.31
CA GLY A 142 8.11 2.87 9.66
C GLY A 142 6.98 3.65 10.34
N THR A 143 6.56 4.79 9.80
CA THR A 143 5.53 5.67 10.36
C THR A 143 4.33 5.77 9.41
N TRP A 144 3.13 6.04 9.93
CA TRP A 144 1.97 6.30 9.08
C TRP A 144 2.18 7.59 8.27
N SER A 145 2.00 7.50 6.95
CA SER A 145 2.05 8.65 6.06
C SER A 145 1.32 8.36 4.76
N SER A 146 0.62 9.34 4.19
CA SER A 146 0.08 9.22 2.84
C SER A 146 1.14 9.31 1.74
N SER A 147 2.35 9.73 2.10
CA SER A 147 3.48 9.77 1.18
C SER A 147 4.19 8.43 1.08
N ASN A 148 3.89 7.45 1.93
CA ASN A 148 4.46 6.11 1.90
C ASN A 148 3.86 5.21 0.78
N LYS A 149 3.74 5.73 -0.43
CA LYS A 149 3.14 5.03 -1.58
C LYS A 149 4.08 4.03 -2.28
N SER A 150 5.33 4.00 -1.88
CA SER A 150 6.33 3.09 -2.44
C SER A 150 7.25 2.62 -1.32
N VAL A 151 7.54 1.33 -1.28
CA VAL A 151 8.44 0.72 -0.31
C VAL A 151 9.43 -0.18 -1.03
N SER A 152 10.66 -0.24 -0.56
CA SER A 152 11.68 -1.14 -1.06
C SER A 152 12.47 -1.79 0.07
N VAL A 153 12.86 -3.04 -0.17
CA VAL A 153 13.87 -3.73 0.63
C VAL A 153 15.17 -3.69 -0.11
N THR A 154 16.22 -3.22 0.56
CA THR A 154 17.58 -3.26 0.06
C THR A 154 18.39 -4.27 0.86
N VAL A 155 18.97 -5.25 0.18
CA VAL A 155 19.93 -6.19 0.76
C VAL A 155 21.31 -5.83 0.25
N THR A 156 22.23 -5.55 1.16
CA THR A 156 23.63 -5.26 0.87
C THR A 156 24.49 -6.40 1.42
N ALA A 157 25.27 -7.01 0.53
CA ALA A 157 26.25 -8.04 0.86
C ALA A 157 27.66 -7.48 0.67
N GLN A 158 28.54 -7.70 1.64
CA GLN A 158 29.95 -7.34 1.55
C GLN A 158 30.71 -8.31 0.64
N LYS A 159 31.94 -7.91 0.28
CA LYS A 159 32.82 -8.74 -0.55
C LYS A 159 33.00 -10.13 0.07
N ARG A 160 32.92 -11.18 -0.77
CA ARG A 160 33.09 -12.61 -0.42
C ARG A 160 32.06 -13.17 0.56
N GLU A 161 30.93 -12.50 0.78
CA GLU A 161 29.85 -13.08 1.58
C GLU A 161 29.00 -14.04 0.77
N GLU A 162 28.65 -15.17 1.40
CA GLU A 162 27.63 -16.09 0.93
C GLU A 162 26.52 -16.21 1.97
N PHE A 163 25.29 -15.94 1.56
CA PHE A 163 24.11 -16.16 2.38
C PHE A 163 22.87 -16.21 1.50
N ARG A 164 21.76 -16.68 2.08
CA ARG A 164 20.43 -16.57 1.49
C ARG A 164 19.52 -15.95 2.54
N VAL A 165 18.79 -14.91 2.17
CA VAL A 165 17.85 -14.23 3.06
C VAL A 165 16.50 -14.05 2.38
N THR A 166 15.44 -14.45 3.06
CA THR A 166 14.07 -14.13 2.66
C THR A 166 13.63 -12.91 3.46
N CYS A 167 13.25 -11.86 2.76
CA CYS A 167 12.76 -10.62 3.32
C CYS A 167 11.25 -10.55 3.10
N THR A 168 10.48 -10.35 4.16
CA THR A 168 9.02 -10.19 4.11
C THR A 168 8.66 -8.78 4.53
N VAL A 169 8.01 -8.05 3.63
CA VAL A 169 7.44 -6.73 3.91
C VAL A 169 6.00 -6.93 4.32
N ARG A 170 5.64 -6.45 5.50
CA ARG A 170 4.25 -6.28 5.89
C ARG A 170 3.81 -4.87 5.59
N MET A 171 2.79 -4.76 4.75
CA MET A 171 2.23 -3.51 4.25
C MET A 171 0.93 -3.25 5.00
N TYR A 172 0.81 -2.06 5.57
CA TYR A 172 -0.38 -1.63 6.28
C TYR A 172 -0.99 -0.43 5.57
N ALA A 173 -2.32 -0.40 5.52
CA ALA A 173 -3.08 0.71 4.99
C ALA A 173 -4.24 1.05 5.92
N ARG A 174 -4.55 2.34 6.07
CA ARG A 174 -5.74 2.81 6.79
C ARG A 174 -6.28 4.06 6.11
N HIS A 175 -7.57 4.33 6.26
CA HIS A 175 -8.14 5.59 5.80
C HIS A 175 -7.71 6.72 6.75
N LYS A 176 -7.33 7.90 6.21
CA LYS A 176 -6.87 9.07 7.00
C LYS A 176 -7.88 9.47 8.08
N ASP A 177 -9.14 9.58 7.67
CA ASP A 177 -10.24 9.99 8.55
C ASP A 177 -10.78 8.86 9.45
N TYR A 178 -10.36 7.60 9.26
CA TYR A 178 -10.83 6.45 10.05
C TYR A 178 -9.63 5.53 10.40
N PRO A 179 -8.66 6.03 11.19
CA PRO A 179 -7.38 5.36 11.41
C PRO A 179 -7.49 4.03 12.19
N ASP A 180 -8.60 3.81 12.89
CA ASP A 180 -8.85 2.61 13.70
C ASP A 180 -9.08 1.35 12.85
N LYS A 181 -9.37 1.53 11.55
CA LYS A 181 -9.59 0.45 10.59
C LYS A 181 -8.33 0.29 9.74
N THR A 182 -7.39 -0.50 10.26
CA THR A 182 -6.15 -0.85 9.58
C THR A 182 -6.27 -2.19 8.85
N LEU A 183 -5.92 -2.19 7.57
CA LEU A 183 -5.72 -3.37 6.74
C LEU A 183 -4.24 -3.75 6.74
N SER A 184 -3.94 -5.04 6.51
CA SER A 184 -2.56 -5.47 6.27
C SER A 184 -2.47 -6.61 5.28
N THR A 185 -1.37 -6.65 4.52
CA THR A 185 -0.96 -7.76 3.65
C THR A 185 0.55 -7.92 3.70
N THR A 186 1.08 -8.99 3.12
CA THR A 186 2.51 -9.26 3.04
C THR A 186 2.93 -9.63 1.63
N ALA A 187 4.17 -9.31 1.28
CA ALA A 187 4.87 -9.88 0.14
C ALA A 187 6.35 -10.03 0.46
N SER A 188 7.01 -10.93 -0.24
CA SER A 188 8.38 -11.32 0.06
C SER A 188 9.30 -11.30 -1.15
N VAL A 189 10.60 -11.27 -0.88
CA VAL A 189 11.65 -11.54 -1.85
C VAL A 189 12.76 -12.35 -1.21
N THR A 190 13.32 -13.30 -1.95
CA THR A 190 14.52 -14.03 -1.53
C THR A 190 15.74 -13.53 -2.28
N VAL A 191 16.79 -13.19 -1.55
CA VAL A 191 18.08 -12.74 -2.08
C VAL A 191 19.17 -13.73 -1.69
N ARG A 192 20.00 -14.13 -2.65
CA ARG A 192 21.22 -14.90 -2.42
C ARG A 192 22.45 -14.07 -2.77
N ALA A 193 23.37 -13.95 -1.84
CA ALA A 193 24.73 -13.51 -2.12
C ALA A 193 25.62 -14.74 -2.35
N VAL A 194 26.48 -14.69 -3.35
CA VAL A 194 27.47 -15.74 -3.64
C VAL A 194 28.84 -15.09 -3.73
N GLY A 195 29.70 -15.42 -2.78
CA GLY A 195 31.09 -14.99 -2.74
C GLY A 195 31.99 -16.19 -3.02
N THR A 196 32.70 -16.14 -4.14
CA THR A 196 33.84 -17.04 -4.42
C THR A 196 35.14 -16.31 -4.13
#